data_AF-A0A8X7RAV8-F1
#
_entry.id   AF-A0A8X7RAV8-F1
#
_cell.length_a   1.000
_cell.length_b   1.000
_cell.length_c   1.000
_cell.angle_alpha   90.00
_cell.angle_beta   90.00
_cell.angle_gamma   90.00
#
_symmetry.space_group_name_H-M   'P 1'
#
loop_
_entity.id
_entity.type
_entity.pdbx_description
1 polymer ?
#
loop_
_entity_poly.entity_id
_entity_poly.type
_entity_poly.pdbx_seq_one_letter_code
_entity_poly.pdbx_strand_id
1 'polypeptide(L)'
;MLTRIEYVHSKAYLHRDIKPDNFLMGLGRKTNQAMAYMSVAAIAAASESGMIGIRGEEELQWMKVCNMFGKFCNRGAGGVASAMLASVAMVLVSCISAFSLFRLYGATTQ
;
A
#
# COMPACT_ATOMS: atom_id res chain seq x y z
N MET A 1 10.96 -18.87 16.35
CA MET A 1 10.23 -17.76 17.00
C MET A 1 10.84 -17.46 18.38
N LEU A 2 11.04 -18.48 19.22
CA LEU A 2 11.77 -18.38 20.51
C LEU A 2 13.18 -17.78 20.37
N THR A 3 13.96 -18.20 19.37
CA THR A 3 15.32 -17.68 19.11
C THR A 3 15.38 -16.17 18.83
N ARG A 4 14.30 -15.58 18.27
CA ARG A 4 14.24 -14.13 18.04
C ARG A 4 13.87 -13.36 19.30
N ILE A 5 13.06 -13.97 20.17
CA ILE A 5 12.73 -13.41 21.49
C ILE A 5 13.98 -13.41 22.37
N GLU A 6 14.75 -14.51 22.35
CA GLU A 6 16.05 -14.60 23.04
C GLU A 6 17.04 -13.55 22.53
N TYR A 7 17.10 -13.28 21.23
CA TYR A 7 17.93 -12.21 20.67
C TYR A 7 17.52 -10.82 21.18
N VAL A 8 16.23 -10.49 21.19
CA VAL A 8 15.73 -9.21 21.69
C VAL A 8 15.99 -9.06 23.20
N HIS A 9 15.78 -10.13 23.97
CA HIS A 9 16.08 -10.16 25.40
C HIS A 9 17.59 -10.07 25.69
N SER A 10 18.45 -10.62 24.83
CA SER A 10 19.92 -10.46 24.93
C SER A 10 20.40 -9.02 24.69
N LYS A 11 19.56 -8.18 24.08
CA LYS A 11 19.80 -6.74 23.88
C LYS A 11 19.13 -5.86 24.93
N ALA A 12 18.59 -6.45 26.00
CA ALA A 12 17.87 -5.78 27.10
C ALA A 12 16.63 -4.98 26.67
N TYR A 13 16.05 -5.28 25.50
CA TYR A 13 14.77 -4.70 25.08
C TYR A 13 13.62 -5.54 25.64
N LEU A 14 12.82 -4.93 26.52
CA LEU A 14 11.60 -5.55 27.04
C LEU A 14 10.41 -5.14 26.15
N HIS A 15 9.94 -6.05 25.31
CA HIS A 15 8.76 -5.81 24.49
C HIS A 15 7.52 -5.97 25.39
N ARG A 16 7.02 -4.85 25.93
CA ARG A 16 5.94 -4.81 26.94
C ARG A 16 4.56 -5.29 26.45
N ASP A 17 4.45 -5.64 25.18
CA ASP A 17 3.20 -6.04 24.51
C ASP A 17 3.45 -7.27 23.60
N ILE A 18 4.13 -8.31 24.13
CA ILE A 18 4.24 -9.62 23.47
C ILE A 18 2.88 -10.32 23.58
N LYS A 19 2.03 -10.07 22.60
CA LYS A 19 0.81 -10.84 22.33
C LYS A 19 0.84 -11.34 20.89
N PRO A 20 0.20 -12.49 20.56
CA PRO A 20 0.22 -13.02 19.20
C PRO A 20 -0.29 -12.02 18.15
N ASP A 21 -1.19 -11.11 18.54
CA ASP A 21 -1.73 -10.04 17.67
C ASP A 21 -0.70 -8.97 17.29
N ASN A 22 0.34 -8.77 18.11
CA ASN A 22 1.38 -7.76 17.89
C ASN A 22 2.61 -8.33 17.16
N PHE A 23 2.63 -9.63 16.86
CA PHE A 23 3.58 -10.27 15.93
C PHE A 23 3.25 -9.98 14.46
N LEU A 24 2.72 -8.79 14.17
CA LEU A 24 2.53 -8.26 12.82
C LEU A 24 3.84 -8.09 12.04
N MET A 25 4.98 -8.42 12.65
CA MET A 25 6.26 -8.63 11.99
C MET A 25 6.50 -10.14 11.76
N GLY A 26 5.60 -10.78 11.03
CA GLY A 26 5.65 -12.24 10.84
C GLY A 26 4.70 -12.84 9.82
N LEU A 27 4.00 -12.04 9.02
CA LEU A 27 3.25 -12.61 7.91
C LEU A 27 4.29 -12.97 6.81
N GLY A 28 4.37 -14.25 6.44
CA GLY A 28 5.49 -14.84 5.69
C GLY A 28 5.84 -14.18 4.35
N ARG A 29 6.76 -14.77 3.58
CA ARG A 29 7.34 -14.17 2.35
C ARG A 29 6.33 -13.60 1.34
N LYS A 30 5.08 -14.07 1.34
CA LYS A 30 4.01 -13.62 0.43
C LYS A 30 3.13 -12.49 0.96
N THR A 31 3.23 -12.11 2.22
CA THR A 31 2.28 -11.14 2.78
C THR A 31 2.60 -9.71 2.40
N ASN A 32 3.87 -9.36 2.27
CA ASN A 32 4.26 -8.07 1.69
C ASN A 32 3.68 -7.91 0.28
N GLN A 33 3.66 -9.00 -0.49
CA GLN A 33 3.09 -9.03 -1.83
C GLN A 33 1.56 -8.94 -1.81
N ALA A 34 0.89 -9.69 -0.92
CA ALA A 34 -0.56 -9.61 -0.74
C ALA A 34 -1.02 -8.21 -0.30
N MET A 35 -0.31 -7.59 0.66
CA MET A 35 -0.60 -6.23 1.13
C MET A 35 -0.47 -5.21 0.01
N ALA A 36 0.57 -5.30 -0.82
CA ALA A 36 0.77 -4.41 -1.97
C ALA A 36 -0.34 -4.55 -3.02
N TYR A 37 -0.76 -5.79 -3.33
CA TYR A 37 -1.86 -5.99 -4.27
C TYR A 37 -3.19 -5.48 -3.73
N MET A 38 -3.47 -5.74 -2.45
CA MET A 38 -4.68 -5.23 -1.80
C MET A 38 -4.71 -3.71 -1.76
N SER A 39 -3.58 -3.05 -1.47
CA SER A 39 -3.53 -1.58 -1.45
C SER A 39 -3.77 -0.99 -2.85
N VAL A 40 -3.18 -1.55 -3.89
CA VAL A 40 -3.37 -1.08 -5.27
C VAL A 40 -4.82 -1.31 -5.72
N ALA A 41 -5.38 -2.48 -5.45
CA ALA A 41 -6.78 -2.80 -5.79
C ALA A 41 -7.78 -1.88 -5.07
N ALA A 42 -7.55 -1.61 -3.78
CA ALA A 42 -8.42 -0.72 -3.00
C ALA A 42 -8.41 0.71 -3.54
N ILE A 43 -7.23 1.25 -3.90
CA ILE A 43 -7.11 2.60 -4.47
C ILE A 43 -7.76 2.68 -5.84
N ALA A 44 -7.63 1.64 -6.66
CA ALA A 44 -8.29 1.57 -7.97
C ALA A 44 -9.82 1.58 -7.84
N ALA A 45 -10.39 0.71 -7.00
CA ALA A 45 -11.83 0.66 -6.76
C ALA A 45 -12.38 1.97 -6.17
N ALA A 46 -11.62 2.61 -5.26
CA ALA A 46 -11.97 3.92 -4.72
C ALA A 46 -11.95 5.02 -5.79
N SER A 47 -11.00 4.96 -6.73
CA SER A 47 -10.90 5.89 -7.85
C SER A 47 -12.10 5.75 -8.78
N GLU A 48 -12.48 4.53 -9.16
CA GLU A 48 -13.64 4.24 -10.01
C GLU A 48 -14.94 4.71 -9.36
N SER A 49 -15.14 4.37 -8.08
CA SER A 49 -16.30 4.83 -7.31
C SER A 49 -16.36 6.35 -7.21
N GLY A 50 -15.22 7.00 -7.00
CA GLY A 50 -15.10 8.46 -6.99
C GLY A 50 -15.42 9.10 -8.35
N MET A 51 -15.01 8.48 -9.46
CA MET A 51 -15.27 8.96 -10.82
C MET A 51 -16.77 9.02 -11.12
N ILE A 52 -17.54 8.02 -10.68
CA ILE A 52 -19.01 8.03 -10.79
C ILE A 52 -19.59 9.21 -10.02
N GLY A 53 -19.09 9.49 -8.80
CA GLY A 53 -19.52 10.63 -8.00
C GLY A 53 -19.22 12.01 -8.63
N ILE A 54 -18.13 12.12 -9.41
CA ILE A 54 -17.71 13.36 -10.08
C ILE A 54 -18.46 13.57 -11.40
N ARG A 55 -18.57 12.53 -12.23
CA ARG A 55 -19.16 12.62 -13.58
C ARG A 55 -20.67 12.41 -13.59
N GLY A 56 -21.22 11.62 -12.68
CA GLY A 56 -22.57 11.09 -12.78
C GLY A 56 -22.68 10.03 -13.87
N GLU A 57 -23.79 9.29 -13.89
CA GLU A 57 -24.11 8.28 -14.90
C GLU A 57 -25.56 8.48 -15.36
N GLU A 58 -25.76 8.88 -16.61
CA GLU A 58 -27.09 9.25 -17.11
C GLU A 58 -27.97 8.02 -17.33
N GLU A 59 -27.37 6.89 -17.74
CA GLU A 59 -28.07 5.60 -17.95
C GLU A 59 -28.69 5.06 -16.65
N LEU A 60 -28.10 5.38 -15.49
CA LEU A 60 -28.55 4.93 -14.17
C LEU A 60 -29.28 6.04 -13.38
N GLN A 61 -29.55 7.20 -14.01
CA GLN A 61 -30.05 8.42 -13.35
C GLN A 61 -29.19 8.87 -12.14
N TRP A 62 -27.90 8.56 -12.15
CA TRP A 62 -26.99 8.92 -11.08
C TRP A 62 -26.53 10.36 -11.22
N MET A 63 -27.07 11.24 -10.38
CA MET A 63 -26.68 12.65 -10.34
C MET A 63 -25.25 12.86 -9.82
N LYS A 64 -24.58 13.92 -10.29
CA LYS A 64 -23.24 14.32 -9.82
C LYS A 64 -23.26 14.66 -8.32
N VAL A 65 -22.79 13.73 -7.49
CA VAL A 65 -22.71 13.90 -6.02
C VAL A 65 -21.78 15.06 -5.65
N CYS A 66 -20.69 15.22 -6.38
CA CYS A 66 -19.71 16.28 -6.13
C CYS A 66 -20.24 17.70 -6.38
N ASN A 67 -21.43 17.85 -7.00
CA ASN A 67 -22.10 19.14 -7.17
C ASN A 67 -22.74 19.64 -5.84
N MET A 68 -23.20 18.71 -4.99
CA MET A 68 -23.71 19.04 -3.65
C MET A 68 -22.59 19.10 -2.61
N PHE A 69 -21.60 18.19 -2.68
CA PHE A 69 -20.56 18.03 -1.65
C PHE A 69 -19.15 18.38 -2.16
N GLY A 70 -18.99 19.52 -2.86
CA GLY A 70 -17.75 19.86 -3.54
C GLY A 70 -16.49 19.89 -2.67
N LYS A 71 -16.54 20.48 -1.46
CA LYS A 71 -15.37 20.52 -0.55
C LYS A 71 -14.93 19.13 -0.09
N PHE A 72 -15.90 18.27 0.21
CA PHE A 72 -15.62 16.88 0.59
C PHE A 72 -15.03 16.13 -0.60
N CYS A 73 -15.62 16.28 -1.78
CA CYS A 73 -15.17 15.62 -3.00
C CYS A 73 -13.74 16.05 -3.39
N ASN A 74 -13.40 17.34 -3.32
CA ASN A 74 -12.02 17.81 -3.59
C ASN A 74 -10.99 17.24 -2.60
N ARG A 75 -11.33 17.18 -1.31
CA ARG A 75 -10.43 16.60 -0.29
C ARG A 75 -10.28 15.09 -0.48
N GLY A 76 -11.38 14.39 -0.74
CA GLY A 76 -11.39 12.96 -1.03
C GLY A 76 -10.60 12.62 -2.29
N ALA A 77 -10.84 13.34 -3.39
CA ALA A 77 -10.11 13.17 -4.64
C ALA A 77 -8.61 13.43 -4.47
N GLY A 78 -8.22 14.46 -3.73
CA GLY A 78 -6.82 14.72 -3.40
C GLY A 78 -6.17 13.58 -2.58
N GLY A 79 -6.92 13.01 -1.63
CA GLY A 79 -6.48 11.84 -0.87
C GLY A 79 -6.26 10.60 -1.74
N VAL A 80 -7.22 10.27 -2.61
CA VAL A 80 -7.11 9.13 -3.53
C VAL A 80 -5.99 9.34 -4.54
N ALA A 81 -5.87 10.54 -5.12
CA ALA A 81 -4.81 10.86 -6.08
C ALA A 81 -3.41 10.75 -5.46
N SER A 82 -3.21 11.27 -4.24
CA SER A 82 -1.92 11.15 -3.54
C SER A 82 -1.58 9.70 -3.19
N ALA A 83 -2.55 8.88 -2.79
CA ALA A 83 -2.34 7.45 -2.54
C ALA A 83 -1.96 6.68 -3.82
N MET A 84 -2.57 7.04 -4.95
CA MET A 84 -2.24 6.46 -6.25
C MET A 84 -0.82 6.82 -6.68
N LEU A 85 -0.42 8.09 -6.53
CA LEU A 85 0.95 8.54 -6.82
C LEU A 85 1.99 7.82 -5.95
N ALA A 86 1.73 7.68 -4.65
CA ALA A 86 2.62 6.95 -3.74
C ALA A 86 2.77 5.48 -4.14
N SER A 87 1.67 4.83 -4.54
CA SER A 87 1.69 3.43 -4.98
C SER A 87 2.51 3.24 -6.25
N VAL A 88 2.37 4.14 -7.23
CA VAL A 88 3.16 4.12 -8.48
C VAL A 88 4.65 4.37 -8.18
N ALA A 89 4.96 5.34 -7.32
CA ALA A 89 6.34 5.63 -6.94
C ALA A 89 7.02 4.42 -6.27
N MET A 90 6.32 3.71 -5.39
CA MET A 90 6.83 2.48 -4.77
C MET A 90 7.14 1.39 -5.79
N VAL A 91 6.30 1.22 -6.81
CA VAL A 91 6.56 0.27 -7.91
C VAL A 91 7.80 0.68 -8.69
N LEU A 92 7.96 1.96 -9.05
CA LEU A 92 9.12 2.46 -9.78
C LEU A 92 10.42 2.26 -9.00
N VAL A 93 10.44 2.62 -7.72
CA VAL A 93 11.60 2.42 -6.84
C VAL A 93 11.96 0.93 -6.74
N SER A 94 10.96 0.05 -6.62
CA SER A 94 11.16 -1.39 -6.59
C SER A 94 11.78 -1.92 -7.90
N CYS A 95 11.31 -1.43 -9.06
CA CYS A 95 11.87 -1.77 -10.36
C CYS A 95 13.32 -1.30 -10.52
N ILE A 96 13.63 -0.07 -10.10
CA ILE A 96 15.00 0.47 -10.14
C ILE A 96 15.92 -0.35 -9.24
N SER A 97 15.47 -0.69 -8.03
CA SER A 97 16.24 -1.52 -7.10
C SER A 97 16.48 -2.94 -7.62
N ALA A 98 15.48 -3.54 -8.29
CA ALA A 98 15.64 -4.85 -8.92
C ALA A 98 16.65 -4.76 -10.07
N PHE A 99 16.53 -3.76 -10.93
CA PHE A 99 17.44 -3.55 -12.05
C PHE A 99 18.89 -3.34 -11.60
N SER A 100 19.12 -2.51 -10.58
CA SER A 100 20.47 -2.27 -10.04
C SER A 100 21.07 -3.53 -9.43
N LEU A 101 20.27 -4.33 -8.70
CA LEU A 101 20.70 -5.62 -8.15
C LEU A 101 21.14 -6.60 -9.25
N PHE A 102 20.30 -6.78 -10.28
CA PHE A 102 20.61 -7.69 -11.38
C PHE A 102 21.83 -7.23 -12.19
N ARG A 103 22.01 -5.91 -12.37
CA ARG A 103 23.20 -5.37 -13.02
C ARG A 103 24.47 -5.64 -12.21
N LEU A 104 24.42 -5.48 -10.88
CA LEU A 104 25.60 -5.60 -10.01
C LEU A 104 26.01 -7.07 -9.78
N TYR A 105 25.05 -7.93 -9.42
CA TYR A 105 25.31 -9.37 -9.15
C TYR A 105 25.44 -10.21 -10.43
N GLY A 106 24.76 -9.82 -11.51
CA GLY A 106 24.91 -10.49 -12.81
C GLY A 106 26.31 -10.32 -13.40
N ALA A 107 26.98 -9.21 -13.12
CA ALA A 107 28.37 -8.96 -13.55
C ALA A 107 29.42 -9.75 -12.74
N THR A 108 29.10 -10.24 -11.53
CA THR A 108 30.04 -10.96 -10.66
C THR A 108 30.06 -12.47 -10.90
N THR A 109 29.16 -12.99 -11.73
CA THR A 109 29.03 -14.44 -12.01
C THR A 109 29.73 -14.84 -13.33
N GLN A 110 30.65 -14.00 -13.83
CA GLN A 110 31.50 -14.33 -14.98
C GLN A 110 32.98 -14.38 -14.59
#